data_AF-A0AAU8G2W3-F1
#
_entry.id   AF-A0AAU8G2W3-F1
#
_cell.length_a   1.000
_cell.length_b   1.000
_cell.length_c   1.000
_cell.angle_alpha   90.00
_cell.angle_beta   90.00
_cell.angle_gamma   90.00
#
_symmetry.space_group_name_H-M   'P 1'
#
loop_
_entity.id
_entity.type
_entity.pdbx_description
1 polymer ?
#
loop_
_entity_poly.entity_id
_entity_poly.type
_entity_poly.pdbx_seq_one_letter_code
_entity_poly.pdbx_strand_id
1 'polypeptide(L)'
;MSDLQTPDGRTLTTPRRTYLVVDGENIDATLGMNVLGHRPAPEERPRWDRIVEFARQAWGQDVTPLFFLNASSGQMPMSFVQALLAMGYRPIPLAGSSSEKVVDIGIQRMLDAIVDQPGDVLLASHDGDFLPQVETLLEDPDRRVGVLAFREFVNVRLTELTGRGLQVFDLEDHAGAFTTVLPRVRIIPLEEFDPLRYL
;
A
#
# COMPACT_ATOMS: atom_id res chain seq x y z
N MET A 1 -26.15 13.36 -4.97
CA MET A 1 -26.13 13.67 -3.52
C MET A 1 -25.89 15.16 -3.42
N SER A 2 -26.83 15.88 -2.83
CA SER A 2 -26.92 17.34 -2.90
C SER A 2 -25.79 18.01 -2.11
N ASP A 3 -24.97 18.81 -2.78
CA ASP A 3 -23.95 19.65 -2.16
C ASP A 3 -24.63 20.68 -1.23
N LEU A 4 -24.30 20.65 0.06
CA LEU A 4 -24.68 21.72 0.98
C LEU A 4 -23.76 22.92 0.73
N GLN A 5 -24.34 24.00 0.20
CA GLN A 5 -23.66 25.25 -0.07
C GLN A 5 -23.55 26.09 1.22
N THR A 6 -22.35 26.55 1.56
CA THR A 6 -22.14 27.54 2.63
C THR A 6 -22.56 28.94 2.14
N PRO A 7 -22.94 29.87 3.05
CA PRO A 7 -23.46 31.20 2.67
C PRO A 7 -22.52 32.07 1.81
N ASP A 8 -21.22 31.72 1.70
CA ASP A 8 -20.22 32.45 0.90
C ASP A 8 -19.94 31.82 -0.48
N GLY A 9 -20.76 30.86 -0.94
CA GLY A 9 -20.63 30.29 -2.29
C GLY A 9 -19.38 29.44 -2.53
N ARG A 10 -18.63 29.11 -1.47
CA ARG A 10 -17.45 28.25 -1.53
C ARG A 10 -17.90 26.79 -1.50
N THR A 11 -17.76 26.09 -2.62
CA THR A 11 -17.91 24.63 -2.67
C THR A 11 -16.91 24.03 -1.69
N LEU A 12 -17.39 23.34 -0.65
CA LEU A 12 -16.53 22.59 0.26
C LEU A 12 -16.06 21.34 -0.49
N THR A 13 -15.04 21.48 -1.34
CA THR A 13 -14.36 20.30 -1.87
C THR A 13 -13.71 19.59 -0.69
N THR A 14 -14.15 18.36 -0.42
CA THR A 14 -13.47 17.50 0.53
C THR A 14 -12.01 17.43 0.11
N PRO A 15 -11.04 17.75 1.00
CA PRO A 15 -9.64 17.73 0.63
C PRO A 15 -9.28 16.33 0.12
N ARG A 16 -8.65 16.31 -1.06
CA ARG A 16 -8.20 15.08 -1.72
C ARG A 16 -7.25 14.32 -0.78
N ARG A 17 -7.32 13.00 -0.79
CA ARG A 17 -6.58 12.12 0.13
C ARG A 17 -6.02 10.91 -0.59
N THR A 18 -4.98 10.33 -0.02
CA THR A 18 -4.45 9.03 -0.43
C THR A 18 -5.10 7.93 0.40
N TYR A 19 -5.79 6.98 -0.22
CA TYR A 19 -6.13 5.71 0.39
C TYR A 19 -4.90 4.79 0.31
N LEU A 20 -4.22 4.59 1.43
CA LEU A 20 -3.13 3.63 1.54
C LEU A 20 -3.74 2.27 1.91
N VAL A 21 -3.77 1.33 0.96
CA VAL A 21 -4.38 0.01 1.11
C VAL A 21 -3.26 -1.00 1.29
N VAL A 22 -3.14 -1.59 2.49
CA VAL A 22 -2.00 -2.44 2.85
C VAL A 22 -2.38 -3.91 2.96
N ASP A 23 -1.69 -4.72 2.17
CA ASP A 23 -1.64 -6.18 2.27
C ASP A 23 -0.41 -6.59 3.09
N GLY A 24 -0.53 -6.54 4.42
CA GLY A 24 0.60 -6.80 5.31
C GLY A 24 1.16 -8.21 5.20
N GLU A 25 0.31 -9.20 4.93
CA GLU A 25 0.74 -10.60 4.79
C GLU A 25 1.55 -10.80 3.51
N ASN A 26 1.13 -10.21 2.39
CA ASN A 26 1.89 -10.25 1.15
C ASN A 26 3.26 -9.57 1.28
N ILE A 27 3.34 -8.41 1.96
CA ILE A 27 4.62 -7.72 2.20
C ILE A 27 5.54 -8.58 3.08
N ASP A 28 5.05 -9.06 4.24
CA ASP A 28 5.84 -9.89 5.16
C ASP A 28 6.29 -11.21 4.50
N ALA A 29 5.42 -11.85 3.72
CA ALA A 29 5.73 -13.08 3.00
C ALA A 29 6.79 -12.87 1.92
N THR A 30 6.68 -11.79 1.15
CA THR A 30 7.65 -11.47 0.08
C THR A 30 9.02 -11.13 0.68
N LEU A 31 9.06 -10.33 1.74
CA LEU A 31 10.28 -10.04 2.49
C LEU A 31 10.93 -11.33 3.01
N GLY A 32 10.15 -12.19 3.65
CA GLY A 32 10.68 -13.41 4.24
C GLY A 32 11.21 -14.40 3.20
N MET A 33 10.39 -14.70 2.19
CA MET A 33 10.71 -15.76 1.24
C MET A 33 11.68 -15.34 0.15
N ASN A 34 11.54 -14.12 -0.39
CA ASN A 34 12.29 -13.71 -1.58
C ASN A 34 13.47 -12.78 -1.26
N VAL A 35 13.47 -12.10 -0.12
CA VAL A 35 14.54 -11.18 0.27
C VAL A 35 15.46 -11.77 1.33
N LEU A 36 14.91 -12.32 2.42
CA LEU A 36 15.70 -12.79 3.57
C LEU A 36 16.00 -14.30 3.52
N GLY A 37 15.13 -15.09 2.89
CA GLY A 37 15.20 -16.56 2.91
C GLY A 37 14.80 -17.18 4.25
N HIS A 38 14.16 -16.42 5.15
CA HIS A 38 13.63 -16.88 6.42
C HIS A 38 12.46 -16.02 6.88
N ARG A 39 11.74 -16.46 7.93
CA ARG A 39 10.68 -15.64 8.53
C ARG A 39 11.30 -14.34 9.09
N PRO A 40 10.79 -13.15 8.73
CA PRO A 40 11.36 -11.88 9.21
C PRO A 40 11.17 -11.73 10.72
N ALA A 41 12.27 -11.41 11.42
CA ALA A 41 12.27 -10.96 12.80
C ALA A 41 11.60 -9.57 12.93
N PRO A 42 11.09 -9.18 14.11
CA PRO A 42 10.42 -7.90 14.30
C PRO A 42 11.21 -6.68 13.80
N GLU A 43 12.53 -6.68 13.97
CA GLU A 43 13.46 -5.62 13.57
C GLU A 43 13.73 -5.57 12.05
N GLU A 44 13.53 -6.67 11.35
CA GLU A 44 13.70 -6.78 9.89
C GLU A 44 12.43 -6.39 9.14
N ARG A 45 11.28 -6.36 9.82
CA ARG A 45 10.00 -5.99 9.23
C ARG A 45 9.95 -4.52 8.83
N PRO A 46 9.09 -4.16 7.87
CA PRO A 46 8.90 -2.77 7.50
C PRO A 46 8.45 -1.92 8.69
N ARG A 47 9.04 -0.74 8.79
CA ARG A 47 8.60 0.36 9.65
C ARG A 47 7.35 0.98 9.05
N TRP A 48 6.19 0.46 9.47
CA TRP A 48 4.88 0.92 9.00
C TRP A 48 4.65 2.42 9.21
N ASP A 49 5.24 3.02 10.24
CA ASP A 49 5.25 4.47 10.45
C ASP A 49 5.87 5.23 9.26
N ARG A 50 6.97 4.73 8.70
CA ARG A 50 7.63 5.33 7.53
C ARG A 50 6.82 5.15 6.24
N ILE A 51 6.07 4.06 6.13
CA ILE A 51 5.18 3.83 4.97
C ILE A 51 4.03 4.84 4.95
N VAL A 52 3.42 5.15 6.09
CA VAL A 52 2.38 6.19 6.18
C VAL A 52 2.97 7.56 5.84
N GLU A 53 4.15 7.87 6.37
CA GLU A 53 4.81 9.14 6.10
C GLU A 53 5.16 9.29 4.62
N PHE A 54 5.71 8.24 4.01
CA PHE A 54 5.95 8.21 2.57
C PHE A 54 4.67 8.44 1.77
N ALA A 55 3.55 7.79 2.12
CA ALA A 55 2.28 7.96 1.44
C ALA A 55 1.74 9.40 1.51
N ARG A 56 2.05 10.15 2.57
CA ARG A 56 1.72 11.57 2.70
C ARG A 56 2.59 12.41 1.77
N GLN A 57 3.88 12.13 1.73
CA GLN A 57 4.87 12.89 0.98
C GLN A 57 4.77 12.66 -0.53
N ALA A 58 4.54 11.42 -0.96
CA ALA A 58 4.52 11.02 -2.37
C ALA A 58 3.62 11.92 -3.21
N TRP A 59 2.47 12.33 -2.64
CA TRP A 59 1.44 13.09 -3.32
C TRP A 59 1.00 14.38 -2.60
N GLY A 60 1.65 14.70 -1.49
CA GLY A 60 1.46 15.96 -0.74
C GLY A 60 0.06 16.12 -0.14
N GLN A 61 -0.56 15.04 0.35
CA GLN A 61 -1.94 15.06 0.85
C GLN A 61 -2.15 14.16 2.06
N ASP A 62 -3.28 14.33 2.74
CA ASP A 62 -3.67 13.46 3.87
C ASP A 62 -3.85 12.01 3.43
N VAL A 63 -3.53 11.09 4.34
CA VAL A 63 -3.60 9.64 4.09
C VAL A 63 -4.70 9.02 4.94
N THR A 64 -5.48 8.12 4.33
CA THR A 64 -6.34 7.16 5.01
C THR A 64 -5.66 5.78 4.96
N PRO A 65 -4.88 5.41 6.00
CA PRO A 65 -4.13 4.17 6.03
C PRO A 65 -5.00 3.00 6.50
N LEU A 66 -5.24 2.04 5.61
CA LEU A 66 -6.09 0.87 5.80
C LEU A 66 -5.23 -0.39 5.80
N PHE A 67 -5.26 -1.15 6.89
CA PHE A 67 -4.44 -2.34 7.05
C PHE A 67 -5.31 -3.59 7.16
N PHE A 68 -5.24 -4.49 6.19
CA PHE A 68 -6.08 -5.67 6.13
C PHE A 68 -5.43 -6.85 6.86
N LEU A 69 -6.22 -7.58 7.66
CA LEU A 69 -5.74 -8.66 8.51
C LEU A 69 -6.67 -9.88 8.37
N ASN A 70 -6.08 -11.07 8.24
CA ASN A 70 -6.83 -12.31 8.32
C ASN A 70 -7.14 -12.65 9.79
N ALA A 71 -8.43 -12.75 10.12
CA ALA A 71 -8.97 -13.06 11.42
C ALA A 71 -9.83 -14.35 11.40
N SER A 72 -9.73 -15.18 10.35
CA SER A 72 -10.55 -16.39 10.19
C SER A 72 -10.34 -17.43 11.30
N SER A 73 -9.21 -17.39 12.02
CA SER A 73 -8.96 -18.24 13.19
C SER A 73 -9.70 -17.79 14.46
N GLY A 74 -10.33 -16.60 14.44
CA GLY A 74 -10.91 -15.96 15.62
C GLY A 74 -9.88 -15.38 16.60
N GLN A 75 -8.59 -15.47 16.30
CA GLN A 75 -7.52 -14.91 17.12
C GLN A 75 -6.85 -13.74 16.39
N MET A 76 -6.56 -12.67 17.14
CA MET A 76 -5.89 -11.48 16.62
C MET A 76 -4.61 -11.17 17.41
N PRO A 77 -3.50 -10.80 16.72
CA PRO A 77 -2.29 -10.34 17.40
C PRO A 77 -2.50 -8.95 17.97
N MET A 78 -3.10 -8.87 19.17
CA MET A 78 -3.55 -7.59 19.74
C MET A 78 -2.45 -6.55 19.94
N SER A 79 -1.22 -6.97 20.26
CA SER A 79 -0.08 -6.06 20.36
C SER A 79 0.24 -5.39 19.01
N PHE A 80 0.18 -6.16 17.91
CA PHE A 80 0.37 -5.64 16.57
C PHE A 80 -0.77 -4.69 16.16
N VAL A 81 -2.02 -5.06 16.45
CA VAL A 81 -3.19 -4.20 16.22
C VAL A 81 -3.09 -2.87 16.98
N GLN A 82 -2.64 -2.90 18.23
CA GLN A 82 -2.42 -1.68 19.02
C GLN A 82 -1.31 -0.81 18.44
N ALA A 83 -0.22 -1.41 17.95
CA ALA A 83 0.85 -0.68 17.27
C ALA A 83 0.33 0.01 16.00
N LEU A 84 -0.47 -0.69 15.17
CA LEU A 84 -1.11 -0.12 13.99
C LEU A 84 -1.97 1.11 14.35
N LEU A 85 -2.82 0.98 15.36
CA LEU A 85 -3.66 2.09 15.84
C LEU A 85 -2.82 3.28 16.34
N ALA A 86 -1.73 3.02 17.06
CA ALA A 86 -0.82 4.07 17.55
C ALA A 86 -0.11 4.82 16.40
N MET A 87 0.14 4.13 15.28
CA MET A 87 0.68 4.73 14.05
C MET A 87 -0.41 5.39 13.16
N GLY A 88 -1.67 5.35 13.59
CA GLY A 88 -2.79 5.96 12.87
C GLY A 88 -3.40 5.09 11.77
N TYR A 89 -2.97 3.83 11.62
CA TYR A 89 -3.65 2.87 10.75
C TYR A 89 -5.06 2.58 11.26
N ARG A 90 -5.97 2.29 10.33
CA ARG A 90 -7.22 1.58 10.61
C ARG A 90 -7.03 0.09 10.29
N PRO A 91 -6.88 -0.78 11.31
CA PRO A 91 -6.89 -2.22 11.11
C PRO A 91 -8.28 -2.69 10.67
N ILE A 92 -8.32 -3.58 9.68
CA ILE A 92 -9.52 -4.18 9.11
C ILE A 92 -9.36 -5.70 9.21
N PRO A 93 -9.70 -6.31 10.36
CA PRO A 93 -9.75 -7.76 10.48
C PRO A 93 -10.92 -8.32 9.69
N LEU A 94 -10.66 -9.32 8.85
CA LEU A 94 -11.65 -10.01 8.03
C LEU A 94 -11.64 -11.49 8.35
N ALA A 95 -12.82 -12.10 8.39
CA ALA A 95 -12.98 -13.52 8.67
C ALA A 95 -13.89 -14.15 7.61
N GLY A 96 -13.61 -15.40 7.29
CA GLY A 96 -14.31 -16.20 6.29
C GLY A 96 -14.01 -17.69 6.49
N SER A 97 -14.45 -18.50 5.54
CA SER A 97 -14.14 -19.93 5.49
C SER A 97 -12.64 -20.18 5.25
N SER A 98 -12.19 -21.40 5.55
CA SER A 98 -10.77 -21.79 5.43
C SER A 98 -10.21 -21.74 4.01
N SER A 99 -11.07 -21.73 2.99
CA SER A 99 -10.69 -21.63 1.58
C SER A 99 -10.70 -20.20 1.04
N GLU A 100 -11.25 -19.24 1.78
CA GLU A 100 -11.35 -17.85 1.32
C GLU A 100 -10.06 -17.09 1.64
N LYS A 101 -9.48 -16.48 0.60
CA LYS A 101 -8.43 -15.47 0.75
C LYS A 101 -9.04 -14.14 1.20
N VAL A 102 -9.45 -14.06 2.47
CA VAL A 102 -10.27 -12.96 3.01
C VAL A 102 -9.60 -11.58 2.89
N VAL A 103 -8.28 -11.51 2.96
CA VAL A 103 -7.51 -10.27 2.80
C VAL A 103 -7.60 -9.79 1.35
N ASP A 104 -7.28 -10.64 0.38
CA ASP A 104 -7.36 -10.34 -1.06
C ASP A 104 -8.78 -9.88 -1.44
N ILE A 105 -9.80 -10.65 -1.02
CA ILE A 105 -11.22 -10.31 -1.27
C ILE A 105 -11.59 -8.96 -0.63
N GLY A 106 -11.10 -8.71 0.58
CA GLY A 106 -11.32 -7.45 1.29
C GLY A 106 -10.71 -6.24 0.59
N ILE A 107 -9.47 -6.39 0.11
CA ILE A 107 -8.75 -5.37 -0.64
C ILE A 107 -9.44 -5.12 -1.98
N GLN A 108 -9.82 -6.15 -2.73
CA GLN A 108 -10.56 -6.01 -3.98
C GLN A 108 -11.85 -5.19 -3.77
N ARG A 109 -12.66 -5.57 -2.78
CA ARG A 109 -13.90 -4.83 -2.44
C ARG A 109 -13.64 -3.39 -2.01
N MET A 110 -12.53 -3.13 -1.32
CA MET A 110 -12.14 -1.77 -0.93
C MET A 110 -11.74 -0.95 -2.16
N LEU A 111 -10.92 -1.49 -3.05
CA LEU A 111 -10.52 -0.81 -4.28
C LEU A 111 -11.73 -0.51 -5.16
N ASP A 112 -12.65 -1.46 -5.34
CA ASP A 112 -13.92 -1.26 -6.05
C ASP A 112 -14.72 -0.10 -5.44
N ALA A 113 -14.83 -0.05 -4.11
CA ALA A 113 -15.55 1.02 -3.43
C ALA A 113 -14.86 2.39 -3.55
N ILE A 114 -13.53 2.43 -3.68
CA ILE A 114 -12.76 3.67 -3.82
C ILE A 114 -12.95 4.31 -5.21
N VAL A 115 -13.31 3.54 -6.24
CA VAL A 115 -13.60 4.07 -7.59
C VAL A 115 -14.61 5.22 -7.52
N ASP A 116 -15.67 5.06 -6.73
CA ASP A 116 -16.73 6.06 -6.57
C ASP A 116 -16.41 7.16 -5.52
N GLN A 117 -15.20 7.18 -4.96
CA GLN A 117 -14.77 8.15 -3.95
C GLN A 117 -13.67 9.09 -4.47
N PRO A 118 -13.70 10.39 -4.14
CA PRO A 118 -12.60 11.28 -4.48
C PRO A 118 -11.33 10.89 -3.70
N GLY A 119 -10.22 10.69 -4.41
CA GLY A 119 -8.94 10.41 -3.78
C GLY A 119 -8.01 9.62 -4.69
N ASP A 120 -6.78 9.44 -4.22
CA ASP A 120 -5.75 8.66 -4.90
C ASP A 120 -5.52 7.35 -4.16
N VAL A 121 -4.95 6.35 -4.81
CA VAL A 121 -4.80 5.00 -4.23
C VAL A 121 -3.34 4.57 -4.25
N LEU A 122 -2.79 4.29 -3.07
CA LEU A 122 -1.49 3.64 -2.94
C LEU A 122 -1.70 2.23 -2.39
N LEU A 123 -1.55 1.22 -3.25
CA LEU A 123 -1.66 -0.18 -2.90
C LEU A 123 -0.30 -0.74 -2.48
N ALA A 124 -0.16 -1.16 -1.22
CA ALA A 124 1.04 -1.85 -0.75
C ALA A 124 0.86 -3.37 -0.87
N SER A 125 1.21 -3.92 -2.04
CA SER A 125 1.20 -5.35 -2.35
C SER A 125 2.02 -5.62 -3.62
N HIS A 126 2.43 -6.87 -3.83
CA HIS A 126 3.08 -7.35 -5.06
C HIS A 126 2.11 -8.08 -5.99
N ASP A 127 0.91 -8.43 -5.50
CA ASP A 127 0.04 -9.43 -6.11
C ASP A 127 -0.70 -8.93 -7.37
N GLY A 128 -0.78 -9.79 -8.38
CA GLY A 128 -1.55 -9.55 -9.61
C GLY A 128 -3.05 -9.77 -9.45
N ASP A 129 -3.50 -10.36 -8.33
CA ASP A 129 -4.93 -10.57 -8.02
C ASP A 129 -5.74 -9.26 -7.95
N PHE A 130 -5.07 -8.10 -7.83
CA PHE A 130 -5.68 -6.76 -7.82
C PHE A 130 -5.66 -6.05 -9.18
N LEU A 131 -5.11 -6.68 -10.23
CA LEU A 131 -4.95 -6.07 -11.55
C LEU A 131 -6.26 -5.46 -12.09
N PRO A 132 -7.42 -6.15 -12.09
CA PRO A 132 -8.65 -5.58 -12.64
C PRO A 132 -9.06 -4.27 -11.93
N GLN A 133 -8.93 -4.21 -10.60
CA GLN A 133 -9.29 -3.04 -9.83
C GLN A 133 -8.31 -1.88 -10.07
N VAL A 134 -7.01 -2.17 -10.19
CA VAL A 134 -6.00 -1.17 -10.54
C VAL A 134 -6.27 -0.59 -11.93
N GLU A 135 -6.64 -1.42 -12.90
CA GLU A 135 -7.01 -0.96 -14.25
C GLU A 135 -8.23 -0.02 -14.22
N THR A 136 -9.28 -0.37 -13.48
CA THR A 136 -10.47 0.48 -13.31
C THR A 136 -10.14 1.80 -12.63
N LEU A 137 -9.30 1.79 -11.59
CA LEU A 137 -8.87 3.03 -10.92
C LEU A 137 -8.08 3.97 -11.85
N LEU A 138 -7.33 3.41 -12.81
CA LEU A 138 -6.57 4.17 -13.82
C LEU A 138 -7.44 4.72 -14.96
N GLU A 139 -8.72 4.37 -15.05
CA GLU A 139 -9.64 4.94 -16.05
C GLU A 139 -9.96 6.41 -15.76
N ASP A 140 -9.87 6.83 -14.50
CA ASP A 140 -9.99 8.23 -14.08
C ASP A 140 -8.65 8.96 -14.29
N PRO A 141 -8.55 9.88 -15.27
CA PRO A 141 -7.29 10.55 -15.60
C PRO A 141 -6.83 11.52 -14.49
N ASP A 142 -7.74 11.94 -13.60
CA ASP A 142 -7.41 12.82 -12.49
C ASP A 142 -6.96 12.02 -11.25
N ARG A 143 -7.05 10.69 -11.26
CA ARG A 143 -6.64 9.80 -10.16
C ARG A 143 -5.19 9.36 -10.28
N ARG A 144 -4.43 9.55 -9.20
CA ARG A 144 -3.11 8.93 -9.04
C ARG A 144 -3.31 7.54 -8.44
N VAL A 145 -2.72 6.55 -9.10
CA VAL A 145 -2.69 5.17 -8.64
C VAL A 145 -1.24 4.75 -8.52
N GLY A 146 -0.88 4.18 -7.39
CA GLY A 146 0.47 3.73 -7.11
C GLY A 146 0.48 2.35 -6.48
N VAL A 147 1.56 1.61 -6.72
CA VAL A 147 1.90 0.38 -6.01
C VAL A 147 3.16 0.63 -5.19
N LEU A 148 3.14 0.24 -3.92
CA LEU A 148 4.29 0.28 -3.01
C LEU A 148 4.75 -1.15 -2.70
N ALA A 149 5.91 -1.52 -3.20
CA ALA A 149 6.37 -2.91 -3.23
C ALA A 149 7.91 -3.01 -3.33
N PHE A 150 8.45 -4.21 -3.30
CA PHE A 150 9.77 -4.50 -3.89
C PHE A 150 9.59 -4.63 -5.39
N ARG A 151 10.15 -3.69 -6.16
CA ARG A 151 9.89 -3.54 -7.61
C ARG A 151 10.11 -4.83 -8.40
N GLU A 152 11.14 -5.59 -8.06
CA GLU A 152 11.53 -6.85 -8.70
C GLU A 152 10.54 -8.01 -8.49
N PHE A 153 9.63 -7.89 -7.52
CA PHE A 153 8.63 -8.91 -7.21
C PHE A 153 7.21 -8.49 -7.58
N VAL A 154 7.02 -7.27 -8.10
CA VAL A 154 5.70 -6.83 -8.60
C VAL A 154 5.29 -7.69 -9.79
N ASN A 155 4.02 -8.09 -9.83
CA ASN A 155 3.47 -8.80 -10.98
C ASN A 155 3.75 -8.05 -12.31
N VAL A 156 4.20 -8.79 -13.33
CA VAL A 156 4.57 -8.20 -14.64
C VAL A 156 3.43 -7.40 -15.25
N ARG A 157 2.18 -7.86 -15.14
CA ARG A 157 1.02 -7.14 -15.71
C ARG A 157 0.74 -5.83 -14.99
N LEU A 158 0.98 -5.75 -13.68
CA LEU A 158 0.92 -4.47 -12.95
C LEU A 158 2.03 -3.54 -13.44
N THR A 159 3.24 -4.07 -13.66
CA THR A 159 4.37 -3.27 -14.18
C THR A 159 4.07 -2.70 -15.57
N GLU A 160 3.39 -3.45 -16.44
CA GLU A 160 2.95 -2.98 -17.76
C GLU A 160 1.98 -1.77 -17.68
N LEU A 161 1.22 -1.61 -16.59
CA LEU A 161 0.33 -0.47 -16.38
C LEU A 161 1.08 0.85 -16.08
N THR A 162 2.40 0.83 -15.90
CA THR A 162 3.19 2.07 -15.80
C THR A 162 3.04 2.94 -17.04
N GLY A 163 2.92 2.34 -18.23
CA GLY A 163 2.62 3.05 -19.48
C GLY A 163 1.23 3.71 -19.52
N ARG A 164 0.35 3.36 -18.57
CA ARG A 164 -0.99 3.92 -18.38
C ARG A 164 -1.08 4.86 -17.17
N GLY A 165 0.06 5.20 -16.55
CA GLY A 165 0.13 6.15 -15.44
C GLY A 165 0.24 5.52 -14.04
N LEU A 166 0.29 4.19 -13.93
CA LEU A 166 0.59 3.55 -12.64
C LEU A 166 1.99 3.95 -12.15
N GLN A 167 2.10 4.39 -10.90
CA GLN A 167 3.39 4.70 -10.27
C GLN A 167 3.85 3.52 -9.43
N VAL A 168 5.11 3.08 -9.58
CA VAL A 168 5.67 2.01 -8.75
C VAL A 168 6.74 2.58 -7.83
N PHE A 169 6.48 2.50 -6.52
CA PHE A 169 7.36 2.95 -5.46
C PHE A 169 8.01 1.78 -4.77
N ASP A 170 9.32 1.90 -4.50
CA ASP A 170 10.07 0.86 -3.80
C ASP A 170 9.99 1.03 -2.27
N LEU A 171 9.69 -0.05 -1.56
CA LEU A 171 9.57 -0.05 -0.09
C LEU A 171 10.86 0.37 0.63
N GLU A 172 12.02 0.00 0.09
CA GLU A 172 13.31 0.32 0.69
C GLU A 172 13.79 1.68 0.22
N ASP A 173 13.84 1.91 -1.09
CA ASP A 173 14.50 3.09 -1.63
C ASP A 173 13.65 4.36 -1.50
N HIS A 174 12.34 4.25 -1.75
CA HIS A 174 11.43 5.40 -1.74
C HIS A 174 10.81 5.61 -0.36
N ALA A 175 10.26 4.55 0.22
CA ALA A 175 9.60 4.65 1.52
C ALA A 175 10.59 4.61 2.70
N GLY A 176 11.84 4.20 2.49
CA GLY A 176 12.82 4.08 3.56
C GLY A 176 12.35 3.14 4.66
N ALA A 177 11.54 2.13 4.34
CA ALA A 177 10.78 1.36 5.32
C ALA A 177 11.66 0.47 6.22
N PHE A 178 12.96 0.35 5.95
CA PHE A 178 13.86 -0.55 6.68
C PHE A 178 14.94 0.22 7.43
N THR A 179 15.43 -0.38 8.52
CA THR A 179 16.50 0.20 9.35
C THR A 179 17.89 -0.14 8.83
N THR A 180 17.99 -1.18 8.00
CA THR A 180 19.20 -1.65 7.35
C THR A 180 18.95 -1.84 5.87
N VAL A 181 20.03 -1.85 5.08
CA VAL A 181 19.98 -2.25 3.67
C VAL A 181 19.65 -3.74 3.59
N LEU A 182 18.69 -4.09 2.74
CA LEU A 182 18.23 -5.45 2.55
C LEU A 182 19.16 -6.22 1.61
N PRO A 183 19.40 -7.53 1.84
CA PRO A 183 20.28 -8.36 1.04
C PRO A 183 19.62 -8.81 -0.28
N ARG A 184 19.16 -7.87 -1.11
CA ARG A 184 18.45 -8.15 -2.37
C ARG A 184 19.17 -7.56 -3.59
N VAL A 185 18.96 -8.21 -4.74
CA VAL A 185 19.47 -7.75 -6.04
C VAL A 185 18.30 -7.17 -6.83
N ARG A 186 18.45 -5.93 -7.30
CA ARG A 186 17.43 -5.22 -8.08
C ARG A 186 18.07 -4.35 -9.15
N ILE A 187 17.26 -3.93 -10.11
CA ILE A 187 17.63 -2.90 -11.08
C ILE A 187 17.46 -1.55 -10.39
N ILE A 188 18.52 -0.75 -10.34
CA ILE A 188 18.52 0.60 -9.77
C ILE A 188 18.70 1.57 -10.93
N PRO A 189 17.73 2.47 -11.19
CA PRO A 189 17.92 3.55 -12.15
C PRO A 189 19.18 4.36 -11.77
N LEU A 190 19.97 4.76 -12.76
CA LEU A 190 21.26 5.41 -12.50
C LEU A 190 21.08 6.72 -11.72
N GLU A 191 19.98 7.42 -11.97
CA GLU A 191 19.55 8.64 -11.28
C GLU A 191 19.17 8.42 -9.80
N GLU A 192 18.80 7.20 -9.42
CA GLU A 192 18.47 6.81 -8.04
C GLU A 192 19.68 6.20 -7.31
N PHE A 193 20.81 5.95 -8.01
CA PHE A 193 21.96 5.28 -7.44
C PHE A 193 22.74 6.18 -6.45
N ASP A 194 22.73 5.78 -5.18
CA ASP A 194 23.57 6.36 -4.14
C ASP A 194 24.69 5.37 -3.73
N PRO A 195 25.96 5.62 -4.12
CA PRO A 195 27.06 4.74 -3.80
C PRO A 195 27.33 4.63 -2.30
N LEU A 196 26.96 5.64 -1.49
CA LEU A 196 27.20 5.61 -0.04
C LEU A 196 26.34 4.55 0.67
N ARG A 197 25.26 4.05 0.04
CA ARG A 197 24.47 2.94 0.58
C ARG A 197 25.17 1.58 0.51
N TYR A 198 26.30 1.49 -0.19
CA TYR A 198 27.02 0.24 -0.46
C TYR A 198 28.44 0.19 0.14
N LEU A 199 28.84 1.22 0.90
CA LEU A 199 30.13 1.31 1.58
C LEU A 199 29.96 1.12 3.09
#